data_AF-A0A2V6Z2Y7-F1
#
_entry.id   AF-A0A2V6Z2Y7-F1
#
_cell.length_a   1.000
_cell.length_b   1.000
_cell.length_c   1.000
_cell.angle_alpha   90.00
_cell.angle_beta   90.00
_cell.angle_gamma   90.00
#
_symmetry.space_group_name_H-M   'P 1'
#
loop_
_entity.id
_entity.type
_entity.pdbx_description
1 polymer ?
#
loop_
_entity_poly.entity_id
_entity_poly.type
_entity_poly.pdbx_seq_one_letter_code
_entity_poly.pdbx_strand_id
1 'polypeptide(L)'
;MTFDGVQAMPRPVQTPTPPIVVGGRTPPAFRRAVTQGHGWYGFGLDVSETQKLVAALRDTGKKHSRPAELGRLEISVTPPGYEVPDPATLDAYAAAGVDRIILRPRPDMDASALERFTAETGRTLGLKAV
;
A
#
# COMPACT_ATOMS: atom_id res chain seq x y z
N MET A 1 -22.91 -17.98 -19.63
CA MET A 1 -23.63 -17.85 -18.35
C MET A 1 -23.72 -16.37 -18.04
N THR A 2 -24.92 -15.85 -17.83
CA THR A 2 -25.17 -14.42 -17.56
C THR A 2 -25.76 -14.34 -16.16
N PHE A 3 -25.23 -13.45 -15.33
CA PHE A 3 -25.77 -13.17 -14.01
C PHE A 3 -26.59 -11.88 -14.09
N ASP A 4 -27.78 -11.87 -13.47
CA ASP A 4 -28.67 -10.71 -13.37
C ASP A 4 -29.20 -10.57 -11.94
N GLY A 5 -29.57 -9.36 -11.53
CA GLY A 5 -30.16 -9.08 -10.21
C GLY A 5 -29.21 -9.20 -9.01
N VAL A 6 -27.89 -9.26 -9.20
CA VAL A 6 -26.94 -9.33 -8.08
C VAL A 6 -26.87 -7.99 -7.35
N GLN A 7 -27.15 -8.01 -6.05
CA GLN A 7 -27.11 -6.82 -5.18
C GLN A 7 -26.12 -7.01 -4.04
N ALA A 8 -25.43 -5.93 -3.67
CA ALA A 8 -24.60 -5.84 -2.47
C ALA A 8 -25.03 -4.59 -1.71
N MET A 9 -25.69 -4.79 -0.56
CA MET A 9 -26.27 -3.73 0.27
C MET A 9 -25.71 -3.80 1.71
N PRO A 10 -25.49 -2.65 2.37
CA PRO A 10 -25.66 -1.29 1.85
C PRO A 10 -24.59 -0.94 0.80
N ARG A 11 -24.88 0.06 -0.04
CA ARG A 11 -23.88 0.61 -0.96
C ARG A 11 -22.83 1.40 -0.18
N PRO A 12 -21.57 1.45 -0.66
CA PRO A 12 -20.58 2.37 -0.13
C PRO A 12 -21.09 3.81 -0.18
N VAL A 13 -20.82 4.59 0.87
CA VAL A 13 -21.20 6.02 0.92
C VAL A 13 -20.31 6.89 0.04
N GLN A 14 -19.08 6.44 -0.25
CA GLN A 14 -18.12 7.15 -1.09
C GLN A 14 -18.49 7.05 -2.57
N THR A 15 -18.48 8.19 -3.26
CA THR A 15 -18.71 8.32 -4.71
C THR A 15 -17.43 8.69 -5.45
N PRO A 16 -17.17 8.14 -6.65
CA PRO A 16 -17.95 7.09 -7.33
C PRO A 16 -17.74 5.69 -6.71
N THR A 17 -16.62 5.47 -6.02
CA THR A 17 -16.29 4.24 -5.29
C THR A 17 -15.31 4.57 -4.16
N PRO A 18 -15.22 3.77 -3.09
CA PRO A 18 -14.08 3.80 -2.19
C PRO A 18 -12.76 3.62 -2.97
N PRO A 19 -11.64 4.18 -2.46
CA PRO A 19 -10.32 3.95 -3.05
C PRO A 19 -9.97 2.47 -3.09
N ILE A 20 -9.51 2.02 -4.27
CA ILE A 20 -9.12 0.63 -4.53
C ILE A 20 -7.60 0.54 -4.55
N VAL A 21 -7.02 -0.34 -3.74
CA VAL A 21 -5.58 -0.62 -3.73
C VAL A 21 -5.36 -2.03 -4.28
N VAL A 22 -4.48 -2.16 -5.27
CA VAL A 22 -4.21 -3.42 -5.97
C VAL A 22 -2.90 -4.02 -5.49
N GLY A 23 -2.92 -5.28 -5.05
CA GLY A 23 -1.71 -6.04 -4.74
C GLY A 23 -1.17 -6.85 -5.91
N GLY A 24 0.02 -7.44 -5.72
CA GLY A 24 0.63 -8.40 -6.64
C GLY A 24 1.86 -7.87 -7.36
N ARG A 25 2.77 -8.77 -7.75
CA ARG A 25 4.10 -8.46 -8.30
C ARG A 25 4.27 -8.91 -9.76
N THR A 26 3.18 -8.96 -10.54
CA THR A 26 3.17 -9.46 -11.92
C THR A 26 2.72 -8.38 -12.91
N PRO A 27 3.09 -8.47 -14.21
CA PRO A 27 2.66 -7.49 -15.21
C PRO A 27 1.13 -7.27 -15.27
N PRO A 28 0.26 -8.30 -15.18
CA PRO A 28 -1.19 -8.08 -15.11
C PRO A 28 -1.64 -7.36 -13.83
N ALA A 29 -0.96 -7.56 -12.70
CA ALA A 29 -1.26 -6.84 -11.46
C ALA A 29 -0.87 -5.36 -11.58
N PHE A 30 0.31 -5.06 -12.14
CA PHE A 30 0.74 -3.68 -12.39
C PHE A 30 -0.21 -2.96 -13.34
N ARG A 31 -0.65 -3.63 -14.42
CA ARG A 31 -1.64 -3.07 -15.34
C ARG A 31 -2.92 -2.70 -14.58
N ARG A 32 -3.45 -3.61 -13.76
CA ARG A 32 -4.65 -3.33 -12.93
C ARG A 32 -4.43 -2.17 -11.97
N ALA A 33 -3.30 -2.12 -11.27
CA ALA A 33 -2.99 -1.01 -10.37
C ALA A 33 -2.99 0.33 -11.11
N VAL A 34 -2.33 0.39 -12.27
CA VAL A 34 -2.22 1.60 -13.10
C VAL A 34 -3.58 2.02 -13.67
N THR A 35 -4.35 1.08 -14.22
CA THR A 35 -5.56 1.41 -15.01
C THR A 35 -6.85 1.41 -14.21
N GLN A 36 -6.87 0.81 -13.01
CA GLN A 36 -8.09 0.59 -12.21
C GLN A 36 -7.91 0.90 -10.72
N GLY A 37 -6.66 1.00 -10.23
CA GLY A 37 -6.37 1.22 -8.81
C GLY A 37 -6.07 2.68 -8.48
N HIS A 38 -6.44 3.10 -7.28
CA HIS A 38 -5.98 4.35 -6.66
C HIS A 38 -4.57 4.19 -6.09
N GLY A 39 -4.21 2.95 -5.70
CA GLY A 39 -2.85 2.63 -5.24
C GLY A 39 -2.42 1.21 -5.56
N TRP A 40 -1.15 0.94 -5.27
CA TRP A 40 -0.55 -0.40 -5.29
C TRP A 40 -0.01 -0.76 -3.90
N TYR A 41 -0.16 -2.02 -3.52
CA TYR A 41 0.34 -2.53 -2.25
C TYR A 41 1.38 -3.64 -2.43
N GLY A 42 2.59 -3.38 -1.96
CA GLY A 42 3.70 -4.31 -1.92
C GLY A 42 3.90 -4.89 -0.52
N PHE A 43 3.76 -6.20 -0.37
CA PHE A 43 3.88 -6.86 0.93
C PHE A 43 5.21 -7.59 1.08
N GLY A 44 5.96 -7.35 2.17
CA GLY A 44 7.22 -8.04 2.46
C GLY A 44 8.28 -7.72 1.42
N LEU A 45 8.56 -6.43 1.23
CA LEU A 45 9.53 -5.94 0.24
C LEU A 45 10.61 -5.13 0.92
N ASP A 46 11.87 -5.48 0.70
CA ASP A 46 12.97 -4.59 1.07
C ASP A 46 13.03 -3.36 0.14
N VAL A 47 13.93 -2.42 0.44
CA VAL A 47 14.09 -1.18 -0.35
C VAL A 47 14.48 -1.48 -1.81
N SER A 48 15.37 -2.44 -2.05
CA SER A 48 15.85 -2.77 -3.40
C SER A 48 14.74 -3.40 -4.25
N GLU A 49 13.99 -4.33 -3.68
CA GLU A 49 12.82 -4.93 -4.31
C GLU A 49 11.75 -3.87 -4.59
N THR A 50 11.53 -2.97 -3.65
CA THR A 50 10.57 -1.87 -3.79
C THR A 50 10.93 -0.96 -4.96
N GLN A 51 12.19 -0.54 -5.07
CA GLN A 51 12.67 0.29 -6.19
C GLN A 51 12.41 -0.39 -7.54
N LYS A 52 12.70 -1.70 -7.66
CA LYS A 52 12.46 -2.47 -8.89
C LYS A 52 10.98 -2.50 -9.26
N LEU A 53 10.10 -2.72 -8.28
CA LEU A 53 8.66 -2.82 -8.51
C LEU A 53 8.02 -1.46 -8.80
N VAL A 54 8.45 -0.39 -8.14
CA VAL A 54 8.01 0.98 -8.45
C VAL A 54 8.45 1.39 -9.85
N ALA A 55 9.67 1.03 -10.27
CA ALA A 55 10.11 1.25 -11.64
C ALA A 55 9.22 0.49 -12.66
N ALA A 56 8.89 -0.78 -12.37
CA ALA A 56 7.98 -1.56 -13.22
C ALA A 56 6.56 -0.97 -13.30
N LEU A 57 6.03 -0.43 -12.19
CA LEU A 57 4.75 0.30 -12.19
C LEU A 57 4.84 1.57 -13.03
N ARG A 58 5.93 2.34 -12.91
CA ARG A 58 6.17 3.54 -13.71
C ARG A 58 6.22 3.21 -15.21
N ASP A 59 6.95 2.16 -15.58
CA ASP A 59 7.03 1.70 -16.97
C ASP A 59 5.70 1.16 -17.49
N THR A 60 4.90 0.54 -16.63
CA THR A 60 3.52 0.15 -16.95
C THR A 60 2.64 1.37 -17.21
N GLY A 61 2.79 2.44 -16.42
CA GLY A 61 2.12 3.73 -16.62
C GLY A 61 2.49 4.44 -17.93
N LYS A 62 3.67 4.18 -18.49
CA LYS A 62 4.04 4.67 -19.83
C LYS A 62 3.35 3.90 -20.96
N LYS A 63 2.97 2.64 -20.71
CA LYS A 63 2.38 1.73 -21.71
C LYS A 63 0.86 1.71 -21.69
N HIS A 64 0.24 2.16 -20.60
CA HIS A 64 -1.20 2.14 -20.41
C HIS A 64 -1.69 3.46 -19.84
N SER A 65 -2.77 3.99 -20.42
CA SER A 65 -3.41 5.21 -19.92
C SER A 65 -4.02 4.97 -18.54
N ARG A 66 -3.69 5.84 -17.59
CA ARG A 66 -4.33 5.92 -16.29
C ARG A 66 -5.50 6.92 -16.36
N PRO A 67 -6.73 6.50 -16.03
CA PRO A 67 -7.87 7.43 -15.93
C PRO A 67 -7.61 8.55 -14.91
N ALA A 68 -8.02 9.77 -15.25
CA ALA A 68 -7.72 10.96 -14.45
C ALA A 68 -8.38 10.92 -13.06
N GLU A 69 -9.56 10.31 -12.97
CA GLU A 69 -10.31 10.13 -11.72
C GLU A 69 -9.57 9.28 -10.68
N LEU A 70 -8.59 8.47 -11.09
CA LEU A 70 -7.77 7.69 -10.15
C LEU A 70 -6.64 8.51 -9.51
N GLY A 71 -6.42 9.76 -9.94
CA GLY A 71 -5.36 10.63 -9.41
C GLY A 71 -3.95 10.06 -9.62
N ARG A 72 -2.99 10.44 -8.76
CA ARG A 72 -1.65 9.80 -8.73
C ARG A 72 -1.78 8.40 -8.14
N LEU A 73 -1.00 7.43 -8.65
CA LEU A 73 -0.91 6.12 -8.04
C LEU A 73 -0.18 6.20 -6.69
N GLU A 74 -0.87 5.90 -5.59
CA GLU A 74 -0.28 5.81 -4.25
C GLU A 74 0.43 4.47 -4.05
N ILE A 75 1.63 4.48 -3.47
CA ILE A 75 2.45 3.30 -3.22
C ILE A 75 2.50 3.01 -1.72
N SER A 76 1.92 1.89 -1.32
CA SER A 76 1.98 1.39 0.06
C SER A 76 2.88 0.15 0.14
N VAL A 77 3.73 0.08 1.16
CA VAL A 77 4.65 -1.06 1.35
C VAL A 77 4.63 -1.54 2.79
N THR A 78 4.61 -2.87 2.97
CA THR A 78 5.00 -3.53 4.21
C THR A 78 6.43 -4.05 4.07
N PRO A 79 7.39 -3.56 4.89
CA PRO A 79 8.75 -4.09 4.94
C PRO A 79 8.79 -5.58 5.32
N PRO A 80 9.92 -6.28 5.09
CA PRO A 80 10.09 -7.65 5.57
C PRO A 80 10.19 -7.68 7.10
N GLY A 81 9.85 -8.84 7.69
CA GLY A 81 10.00 -9.05 9.13
C GLY A 81 8.91 -8.35 9.97
N TYR A 82 9.27 -8.04 11.22
CA TYR A 82 8.39 -7.40 12.22
C TYR A 82 9.07 -6.22 12.93
N GLU A 83 10.32 -5.93 12.57
CA GLU A 83 11.07 -4.83 13.17
C GLU A 83 10.60 -3.50 12.59
N VAL A 84 10.59 -2.47 13.42
CA VAL A 84 10.34 -1.10 12.98
C VAL A 84 11.60 -0.63 12.23
N PRO A 85 11.50 -0.23 10.95
CA PRO A 85 12.64 0.30 10.21
C PRO A 85 13.17 1.56 10.90
N ASP A 86 14.50 1.72 10.89
CA ASP A 86 15.12 2.95 11.35
C ASP A 86 14.83 4.14 10.40
N PRO A 87 15.08 5.39 10.84
CA PRO A 87 14.81 6.57 10.01
C PRO A 87 15.50 6.54 8.64
N ALA A 88 16.74 6.06 8.56
CA ALA A 88 17.48 5.98 7.30
C ALA A 88 16.82 5.00 6.31
N THR A 89 16.28 3.89 6.81
CA THR A 89 15.55 2.92 6.01
C THR A 89 14.22 3.50 5.53
N LEU A 90 13.52 4.26 6.36
CA LEU A 90 12.28 4.96 5.97
C LEU A 90 12.53 6.01 4.90
N ASP A 91 13.59 6.80 5.04
CA ASP A 91 14.01 7.77 4.02
C ASP A 91 14.32 7.07 2.69
N ALA A 92 14.94 5.88 2.74
CA ALA A 92 15.23 5.10 1.55
C ALA A 92 13.95 4.56 0.87
N TYR A 93 12.93 4.15 1.63
CA TYR A 93 11.61 3.82 1.08
C TYR A 93 10.90 5.04 0.48
N ALA A 94 10.95 6.18 1.15
CA ALA A 94 10.38 7.43 0.63
C ALA A 94 11.05 7.83 -0.69
N ALA A 95 12.39 7.76 -0.76
CA ALA A 95 13.16 8.00 -1.96
C ALA A 95 12.86 6.98 -3.09
N ALA A 96 12.47 5.75 -2.74
CA ALA A 96 11.99 4.76 -3.70
C ALA A 96 10.57 5.07 -4.24
N GLY A 97 9.90 6.10 -3.72
CA GLY A 97 8.56 6.52 -4.12
C GLY A 97 7.43 5.88 -3.32
N VAL A 98 7.71 5.39 -2.11
CA VAL A 98 6.68 4.89 -1.18
C VAL A 98 5.99 6.05 -0.49
N ASP A 99 4.66 6.03 -0.51
CA ASP A 99 3.79 7.01 0.17
C ASP A 99 3.38 6.58 1.57
N ARG A 100 3.31 5.26 1.81
CA ARG A 100 2.86 4.70 3.08
C ARG A 100 3.65 3.45 3.45
N ILE A 101 4.23 3.46 4.64
CA ILE A 101 4.79 2.27 5.28
C ILE A 101 3.74 1.68 6.21
N ILE A 102 3.49 0.38 6.08
CA ILE A 102 2.58 -0.38 6.92
C ILE A 102 3.42 -1.36 7.74
N LEU A 103 3.40 -1.18 9.06
CA LEU A 103 4.19 -1.99 9.99
C LEU A 103 3.36 -3.15 10.50
N ARG A 104 4.02 -4.31 10.63
CA ARG A 104 3.37 -5.54 11.06
C ARG A 104 3.73 -5.84 12.52
N PRO A 105 2.75 -5.85 13.44
CA PRO A 105 3.00 -6.33 14.80
C PRO A 105 3.38 -7.81 14.78
N ARG A 106 4.15 -8.25 15.77
CA ARG A 106 4.49 -9.67 15.90
C ARG A 106 3.24 -10.49 16.27
N PRO A 107 3.07 -11.71 15.73
CA PRO A 107 1.85 -12.49 15.91
C PRO A 107 1.64 -13.00 17.35
N ASP A 108 2.69 -13.01 18.16
CA ASP A 108 2.67 -13.40 19.57
C ASP A 108 2.34 -12.24 20.53
N MET A 109 2.16 -11.01 20.02
CA MET A 109 1.76 -9.87 20.84
C MET A 109 0.33 -10.02 21.35
N ASP A 110 0.14 -9.92 22.66
CA ASP A 110 -1.17 -9.71 23.27
C ASP A 110 -1.69 -8.28 23.02
N ALA A 111 -2.94 -8.01 23.42
CA ALA A 111 -3.56 -6.70 23.23
C ALA A 111 -2.76 -5.55 23.87
N SER A 112 -2.22 -5.77 25.08
CA SER A 112 -1.43 -4.75 25.78
C SER A 112 -0.09 -4.50 25.09
N ALA A 113 0.53 -5.54 24.53
CA ALA A 113 1.74 -5.45 23.74
C ALA A 113 1.50 -4.73 22.40
N LEU A 114 0.35 -4.96 21.76
CA LEU A 114 -0.03 -4.24 20.54
C LEU A 114 -0.26 -2.75 20.79
N GLU A 115 -0.92 -2.38 21.89
CA GLU A 115 -1.09 -0.99 22.31
C GLU A 115 0.27 -0.30 22.56
N ARG A 116 1.18 -0.98 23.28
CA ARG A 116 2.56 -0.48 23.49
C ARG A 116 3.30 -0.32 22.18
N PHE A 117 3.22 -1.30 21.29
CA PHE A 117 3.83 -1.26 19.96
C PHE A 117 3.38 -0.04 19.16
N THR A 118 2.07 0.24 19.12
CA THR A 118 1.53 1.43 18.43
C THR A 118 2.05 2.72 19.06
N ALA A 119 2.05 2.82 20.39
CA ALA A 119 2.49 4.02 21.10
C ALA A 119 4.00 4.28 20.96
N GLU A 120 4.82 3.25 21.03
CA GLU A 120 6.28 3.33 20.90
C GLU A 120 6.70 3.64 19.47
N THR A 121 6.11 2.95 18.49
CA THR A 121 6.37 3.19 17.07
C THR A 121 6.07 4.64 16.69
N GLY A 122 4.94 5.19 17.14
CA GLY A 122 4.61 6.60 16.91
C GLY A 122 5.70 7.55 17.42
N ARG A 123 6.21 7.32 18.63
CA ARG A 123 7.30 8.12 19.22
C ARG A 123 8.61 7.98 18.46
N THR A 124 9.04 6.76 18.16
CA THR A 124 10.30 6.48 17.45
C THR A 124 10.31 7.14 16.08
N LEU A 125 9.16 7.18 15.42
CA LEU A 125 9.02 7.78 14.09
C LEU A 125 8.69 9.29 14.11
N GLY A 126 8.65 9.92 15.30
CA GLY A 126 8.31 11.33 15.43
C GLY A 126 6.89 11.69 14.99
N LEU A 127 5.99 10.70 14.91
CA LEU A 127 4.59 10.90 14.55
C LEU A 127 3.86 11.44 15.77
N LYS A 128 3.07 12.50 15.59
CA LYS A 128 2.18 13.01 16.64
C LYS A 128 1.20 11.89 17.02
N ALA A 129 1.01 11.67 18.33
CA ALA A 129 -0.05 10.79 18.81
C ALA A 129 -1.40 11.32 18.31
N VAL A 130 -2.24 10.42 17.81
CA VAL A 130 -3.63 10.70 17.39
C VAL A 130 -4.53 10.65 18.61
#